data_AF-A0A968PLS6-F1
#
_entry.id   AF-A0A968PLS6-F1
#
_cell.length_a   1.000
_cell.length_b   1.000
_cell.length_c   1.000
_cell.angle_alpha   90.00
_cell.angle_beta   90.00
_cell.angle_gamma   90.00
#
_symmetry.space_group_name_H-M   'P 1'
#
loop_
_entity.id
_entity.type
_entity.pdbx_description
1 polymer ?
#
loop_
_entity_poly.entity_id
_entity_poly.type
_entity_poly.pdbx_seq_one_letter_code
_entity_poly.pdbx_strand_id
1 'polypeptide(L)'
;DGADALLIVPADVPLITVQEITDLAHMLRATAATDGNAAPRAILVPDQEQQGTNALGLTLPTTMPFLFGADSFVRHSEAAYRLGIALQVYSSSTLALDVDTPDDLAQIWHISASTQNTQRRTPDDNHRIRSSP
;
A
#
# COMPACT_ATOMS: atom_id res chain seq x y z
N ASP A 1 -7.74 -0.97 -25.71
CA ASP A 1 -7.94 -0.71 -24.27
C ASP A 1 -7.03 -1.58 -23.44
N GLY A 2 -6.30 -0.95 -22.52
CA GLY A 2 -5.36 -1.59 -21.59
C GLY A 2 -5.25 -0.75 -20.32
N ALA A 3 -4.54 -1.25 -19.32
CA ALA A 3 -4.26 -0.47 -18.12
C ALA A 3 -3.04 0.44 -18.34
N ASP A 4 -3.09 1.65 -17.78
CA ASP A 4 -1.97 2.60 -17.81
C ASP A 4 -1.01 2.43 -16.62
N ALA A 5 -1.39 1.60 -15.66
CA ALA A 5 -0.62 1.32 -14.46
C ALA A 5 -0.89 -0.08 -13.92
N LEU A 6 0.07 -0.61 -13.18
CA LEU A 6 0.03 -1.88 -12.48
C LEU A 6 0.38 -1.65 -11.01
N LEU A 7 -0.39 -2.23 -10.10
CA LEU A 7 -0.05 -2.30 -8.68
C LEU A 7 -0.04 -3.78 -8.28
N ILE A 8 1.11 -4.23 -7.78
CA ILE A 8 1.31 -5.59 -7.26
C ILE A 8 1.35 -5.49 -5.74
N VAL A 9 0.52 -6.29 -5.09
CA VAL A 9 0.44 -6.41 -3.64
C VAL A 9 0.46 -7.91 -3.32
N PRO A 10 1.38 -8.40 -2.47
CA PRO A 10 1.36 -9.75 -1.92
C PRO A 10 0.06 -10.05 -1.16
N ALA A 11 -0.28 -11.33 -1.01
CA ALA A 11 -1.54 -11.74 -0.37
C ALA A 11 -1.49 -11.77 1.16
N ASP A 12 -0.30 -11.60 1.74
CA ASP A 12 0.07 -11.75 3.15
C ASP A 12 0.25 -10.41 3.88
N VAL A 13 -0.20 -9.29 3.28
CA VAL A 13 -0.30 -7.96 3.91
C VAL A 13 -1.77 -7.65 4.28
N PRO A 14 -2.34 -8.27 5.33
CA PRO A 14 -3.77 -8.24 5.62
C PRO A 14 -4.27 -6.89 6.14
N LEU A 15 -3.38 -6.01 6.56
CA LEU A 15 -3.72 -4.71 7.14
C LEU A 15 -3.83 -3.59 6.10
N ILE A 16 -3.62 -3.90 4.82
CA ILE A 16 -3.76 -2.93 3.73
C ILE A 16 -5.09 -2.19 3.78
N THR A 17 -5.05 -0.87 3.60
CA THR A 17 -6.22 -0.01 3.64
C THR A 17 -6.63 0.49 2.26
N VAL A 18 -7.91 0.83 2.13
CA VAL A 18 -8.45 1.47 0.91
C VAL A 18 -7.76 2.80 0.62
N GLN A 19 -7.40 3.56 1.67
CA GLN A 19 -6.73 4.85 1.53
C GLN A 19 -5.35 4.68 0.89
N GLU A 20 -4.57 3.70 1.33
CA GLU A 20 -3.23 3.44 0.78
C GLU A 20 -3.29 3.01 -0.69
N ILE A 21 -4.23 2.13 -1.04
CA ILE A 21 -4.47 1.77 -2.45
C ILE A 21 -4.84 3.00 -3.28
N THR A 22 -5.67 3.88 -2.72
CA THR A 22 -6.11 5.11 -3.39
C THR A 22 -4.94 6.08 -3.59
N ASP A 23 -4.11 6.26 -2.57
CA ASP A 23 -2.91 7.10 -2.61
C ASP A 23 -1.90 6.60 -3.65
N LEU A 24 -1.59 5.29 -3.63
CA LEU A 24 -0.71 4.65 -4.60
C LEU A 24 -1.25 4.80 -6.03
N ALA A 25 -2.55 4.61 -6.23
CA ALA A 25 -3.19 4.81 -7.53
C ALA A 25 -3.12 6.27 -7.99
N HIS A 26 -3.31 7.24 -7.09
CA HIS A 26 -3.14 8.65 -7.40
C HIS A 26 -1.70 8.99 -7.78
N MET A 27 -0.71 8.51 -7.04
CA MET A 27 0.70 8.72 -7.34
C MET A 27 1.07 8.18 -8.73
N LEU A 28 0.57 6.99 -9.10
CA LEU A 28 0.79 6.40 -10.42
C LEU A 28 0.12 7.23 -11.55
N ARG A 29 -1.02 7.87 -11.26
CA ARG A 29 -1.83 8.61 -12.24
C ARG A 29 -1.51 10.10 -12.34
N ALA A 30 -0.92 10.73 -11.32
CA ALA A 30 -0.77 12.19 -11.17
C ALA A 30 0.07 12.89 -12.27
N THR A 31 0.51 12.15 -13.26
CA THR A 31 1.58 12.55 -14.19
C THR A 31 1.39 11.91 -15.57
N ALA A 32 0.17 11.44 -15.88
CA ALA A 32 -0.27 11.25 -17.25
C ALA A 32 -0.11 12.60 -17.98
N ALA A 33 0.93 12.70 -18.81
CA ALA A 33 1.37 13.95 -19.40
C ALA A 33 0.25 14.61 -20.22
N THR A 34 0.19 15.94 -20.15
CA THR A 34 -0.61 16.81 -21.01
C THR A 34 -0.27 16.68 -22.51
N ASP A 35 0.83 15.99 -22.83
CA ASP A 35 1.47 15.98 -24.15
C ASP A 35 1.66 14.55 -24.69
N GLY A 36 1.06 13.55 -24.05
CA GLY A 36 1.05 12.15 -24.51
C GLY A 36 2.30 11.31 -24.20
N ASN A 37 3.34 11.88 -23.56
CA ASN A 37 4.55 11.14 -23.18
C ASN A 37 4.83 11.26 -21.67
N ALA A 38 4.24 10.37 -20.87
CA ALA A 38 4.47 10.33 -19.43
C ALA A 38 5.81 9.64 -19.09
N ALA A 39 6.59 10.31 -18.23
CA ALA A 39 7.72 9.74 -17.47
C ALA A 39 7.46 8.30 -16.95
N PRO A 40 8.19 7.21 -17.26
CA PRO A 40 7.95 5.95 -16.56
C PRO A 40 8.28 6.10 -15.07
N ARG A 41 7.46 5.51 -14.21
CA ARG A 41 7.56 5.59 -12.75
C ARG A 41 7.42 4.24 -12.08
N ALA A 42 8.07 4.14 -10.92
CA ALA A 42 7.94 3.05 -9.98
C ALA A 42 7.66 3.59 -8.58
N ILE A 43 6.81 2.89 -7.84
CA ILE A 43 6.58 3.10 -6.42
C ILE A 43 6.93 1.81 -5.70
N LEU A 44 7.80 1.89 -4.69
CA LEU A 44 8.11 0.77 -3.80
C LEU A 44 7.53 1.04 -2.42
N VAL A 45 6.85 0.05 -1.88
CA VAL A 45 6.50 -0.02 -0.46
C VAL A 45 7.41 -1.07 0.17
N PRO A 46 8.37 -0.70 1.02
CA PRO A 46 9.24 -1.66 1.69
C PRO A 46 8.49 -2.41 2.80
N ASP A 47 9.06 -3.52 3.24
CA ASP A 47 8.75 -4.14 4.54
C ASP A 47 9.28 -3.29 5.72
N GLN A 48 9.09 -3.75 6.97
CA GLN A 48 9.56 -3.03 8.16
C GLN A 48 11.09 -2.86 8.20
N GLU A 49 11.83 -3.87 7.73
CA GLU A 49 13.29 -3.88 7.77
C GLU A 49 13.96 -3.25 6.52
N GLN A 50 13.16 -2.80 5.55
CA GLN A 50 13.59 -2.29 4.25
C GLN A 50 14.44 -3.28 3.43
N GLN A 51 14.19 -4.58 3.59
CA GLN A 51 14.82 -5.65 2.83
C GLN A 51 13.91 -6.12 1.70
N GLY A 52 12.63 -6.34 2.02
CA GLY A 52 11.56 -6.76 1.13
C GLY A 52 10.78 -5.63 0.46
N THR A 53 9.94 -5.98 -0.52
CA THR A 53 9.00 -5.07 -1.20
C THR A 53 7.58 -5.59 -1.01
N ASN A 54 6.80 -4.94 -0.16
CA ASN A 54 5.43 -5.30 0.18
C ASN A 54 4.37 -4.66 -0.74
N ALA A 55 4.77 -3.74 -1.62
CA ALA A 55 4.00 -3.41 -2.83
C ALA A 55 4.89 -2.79 -3.90
N LEU A 56 4.55 -3.04 -5.16
CA LEU A 56 5.22 -2.48 -6.33
C LEU A 56 4.19 -1.83 -7.26
N GLY A 57 4.24 -0.51 -7.40
CA GLY A 57 3.46 0.26 -8.36
C GLY A 57 4.29 0.63 -9.59
N LEU A 58 3.74 0.51 -10.79
CA LEU A 58 4.42 0.82 -12.05
C LEU A 58 3.47 1.51 -13.03
N THR A 59 3.96 2.48 -13.78
CA THR A 59 3.27 2.96 -14.99
C THR A 59 3.51 1.98 -16.14
N LEU A 60 2.51 1.79 -17.00
CA LEU A 60 2.61 0.93 -18.18
C LEU A 60 2.77 1.77 -19.47
N PRO A 61 3.45 1.23 -20.50
CA PRO A 61 4.20 -0.02 -20.48
C PRO A 61 5.46 0.09 -19.61
N THR A 62 5.85 -1.03 -18.98
CA THR A 62 7.06 -1.09 -18.14
C THR A 62 8.00 -2.16 -18.65
N THR A 63 9.30 -1.88 -18.57
CA THR A 63 10.39 -2.84 -18.79
C THR A 63 11.05 -3.27 -17.48
N MET A 64 10.53 -2.79 -16.35
CA MET A 64 11.08 -3.11 -15.03
C MET A 64 10.81 -4.58 -14.69
N PRO A 65 11.85 -5.36 -14.34
CA PRO A 65 11.67 -6.75 -13.91
C PRO A 65 11.03 -6.86 -12.54
N PHE A 66 10.27 -7.93 -12.30
CA PHE A 66 9.72 -8.27 -10.99
C PHE A 66 10.75 -9.10 -10.20
N LEU A 67 11.37 -8.48 -9.20
CA LEU A 67 12.51 -9.00 -8.46
C LEU A 67 12.15 -9.25 -6.98
N PHE A 68 11.01 -9.88 -6.71
CA PHE A 68 10.56 -10.21 -5.35
C PHE A 68 11.48 -11.23 -4.64
N GLY A 69 11.33 -11.33 -3.31
CA GLY A 69 12.14 -12.17 -2.41
C GLY A 69 13.19 -11.38 -1.63
N ALA A 70 14.22 -12.06 -1.14
CA ALA A 70 15.30 -11.47 -0.34
C ALA A 70 15.94 -10.25 -1.04
N ASP A 71 16.19 -9.19 -0.28
CA ASP A 71 16.76 -7.92 -0.76
C ASP A 71 16.00 -7.28 -1.95
N SER A 72 14.72 -7.61 -2.10
CA SER A 72 13.92 -7.13 -3.24
C SER A 72 13.79 -5.62 -3.27
N PHE A 73 13.79 -4.92 -2.13
CA PHE A 73 13.76 -3.46 -2.11
C PHE A 73 14.97 -2.85 -2.83
N VAL A 74 16.17 -3.33 -2.51
CA VAL A 74 17.43 -2.88 -3.14
C VAL A 74 17.46 -3.28 -4.60
N ARG A 75 17.10 -4.53 -4.92
CA ARG A 75 17.09 -5.04 -6.30
C ARG A 75 16.13 -4.25 -7.20
N HIS A 76 14.92 -3.95 -6.72
CA HIS A 76 13.98 -3.08 -7.45
C HIS A 76 14.51 -1.65 -7.58
N SER A 77 15.09 -1.09 -6.52
CA SER A 77 15.65 0.27 -6.54
C SER A 77 16.76 0.40 -7.59
N GLU A 78 17.67 -0.57 -7.65
CA GLU A 78 18.71 -0.62 -8.68
C GLU A 78 18.14 -0.77 -10.09
N ALA A 79 17.13 -1.63 -10.26
CA ALA A 79 16.49 -1.82 -11.57
C ALA A 79 15.84 -0.52 -12.07
N ALA A 80 15.11 0.19 -11.21
CA ALA A 80 14.52 1.48 -11.55
C ALA A 80 15.60 2.51 -11.95
N TYR A 81 16.68 2.60 -11.16
CA TYR A 81 17.80 3.48 -11.44
C TYR A 81 18.46 3.18 -12.81
N ARG A 82 18.78 1.91 -13.09
CA ARG A 82 19.42 1.48 -14.35
C ARG A 82 18.54 1.75 -15.57
N LEU A 83 17.22 1.70 -15.41
CA LEU A 83 16.24 1.93 -16.47
C LEU A 83 15.83 3.40 -16.60
N GLY A 84 16.35 4.31 -15.76
CA GLY A 84 15.95 5.72 -15.75
C GLY A 84 14.49 5.94 -15.34
N ILE A 85 13.91 5.00 -14.60
CA ILE A 85 12.53 5.07 -14.10
C ILE A 85 12.54 5.92 -12.83
N ALA A 86 11.64 6.91 -12.77
CA ALA A 86 11.51 7.74 -11.57
C ALA A 86 10.94 6.89 -10.43
N LEU A 87 11.75 6.70 -9.39
CA LEU A 87 11.41 5.87 -8.23
C LEU A 87 10.90 6.73 -7.08
N GLN A 88 9.78 6.33 -6.47
CA GLN A 88 9.28 6.86 -5.21
C GLN A 88 9.17 5.73 -4.19
N VAL A 89 9.49 6.03 -2.93
CA VAL A 89 9.28 5.11 -1.81
C VAL A 89 8.07 5.58 -1.03
N TYR A 90 7.09 4.70 -0.86
CA TYR A 90 5.89 4.97 -0.07
C TYR A 90 6.02 4.23 1.26
N SER A 91 6.22 4.98 2.34
CA SER A 91 6.27 4.43 3.69
C SER A 91 4.87 4.20 4.23
N SER A 92 4.60 2.98 4.70
CA SER A 92 3.34 2.63 5.31
C SER A 92 3.57 1.73 6.51
N SER A 93 2.85 1.96 7.60
CA SER A 93 2.89 1.10 8.79
C SER A 93 2.08 -0.19 8.62
N THR A 94 1.11 -0.23 7.70
CA THR A 94 0.16 -1.33 7.52
C THR A 94 0.51 -2.22 6.33
N LEU A 95 0.98 -1.65 5.23
CA LEU A 95 1.52 -2.40 4.10
C LEU A 95 2.91 -2.96 4.39
N ALA A 96 3.72 -2.31 5.22
CA ALA A 96 5.03 -2.84 5.57
C ALA A 96 4.97 -4.07 6.49
N LEU A 97 3.79 -4.52 6.91
CA LEU A 97 3.60 -5.66 7.82
C LEU A 97 2.98 -6.85 7.06
N ASP A 98 3.83 -7.77 6.66
CA ASP A 98 3.53 -9.08 6.11
C ASP A 98 3.49 -10.16 7.20
N VAL A 99 2.74 -11.22 6.94
CA VAL A 99 2.53 -12.33 7.89
C VAL A 99 3.48 -13.48 7.57
N ASP A 100 4.73 -13.40 8.02
CA ASP A 100 5.71 -14.47 7.82
C ASP A 100 5.91 -15.33 9.06
N THR A 101 5.78 -14.73 10.24
CA THR A 101 6.08 -15.36 11.53
C THR A 101 4.88 -15.34 12.48
N PRO A 102 4.87 -16.20 13.51
CA PRO A 102 3.87 -16.13 14.58
C PRO A 102 3.85 -14.79 15.32
N ASP A 103 4.99 -14.10 15.41
CA ASP A 103 5.08 -12.78 16.05
C ASP A 103 4.37 -11.71 15.21
N ASP A 104 4.46 -11.78 13.87
CA ASP A 104 3.73 -10.89 12.96
C ASP A 104 2.21 -11.03 13.12
N LEU A 105 1.73 -12.27 13.28
CA LEU A 105 0.32 -12.54 13.57
C LEU A 105 -0.14 -11.87 14.88
N ALA A 106 0.69 -11.92 15.92
CA ALA A 106 0.37 -11.28 17.20
C ALA A 106 0.31 -9.75 17.07
N GLN A 107 1.23 -9.15 16.31
CA GLN A 107 1.25 -7.72 16.02
C GLN A 107 -0.01 -7.30 15.23
N ILE A 108 -0.38 -8.06 14.20
CA ILE A 108 -1.59 -7.82 13.39
C ILE A 108 -2.85 -7.92 14.22
N TRP A 109 -2.93 -8.92 15.11
CA TRP A 109 -4.06 -9.06 16.02
C TRP A 109 -4.21 -7.83 16.91
N HIS A 110 -3.11 -7.30 17.44
CA HIS A 110 -3.13 -6.13 18.31
C HIS A 110 -3.61 -4.88 17.57
N ILE A 111 -3.08 -4.64 16.36
CA ILE A 111 -3.46 -3.50 15.52
C ILE A 111 -4.94 -3.58 15.13
N SER A 112 -5.40 -4.76 14.72
CA SER A 112 -6.79 -5.01 14.31
C SER A 112 -7.78 -4.79 15.46
N ALA A 113 -7.42 -5.20 16.68
CA ALA A 113 -8.25 -5.02 17.86
C ALA A 113 -8.39 -3.54 18.27
N SER A 114 -7.34 -2.74 18.16
CA SER A 114 -7.40 -1.28 18.38
C SER A 114 -8.30 -0.58 17.36
N THR A 115 -8.24 -0.96 16.08
CA THR A 115 -9.05 -0.35 15.02
C THR A 115 -10.54 -0.69 15.15
N GLN A 116 -10.89 -1.92 15.57
CA GLN A 116 -12.28 -2.34 15.80
C GLN A 116 -12.92 -1.65 17.02
N ASN A 117 -12.14 -1.26 18.02
CA ASN A 117 -12.67 -0.62 19.22
C ASN A 117 -13.07 0.85 18.98
N THR A 118 -12.50 1.51 17.96
CA THR A 118 -12.87 2.87 17.57
C THR A 118 -14.15 2.91 16.72
N GLN A 119 -14.48 1.85 15.99
CA GLN A 119 -15.73 1.77 15.21
C GLN A 119 -16.96 1.27 16.00
N ARG A 120 -16.80 0.81 17.26
CA ARG A 120 -17.92 0.39 18.14
C ARG A 120 -18.52 1.49 19.02
N ARG A 121 -18.26 2.77 18.74
CA ARG A 121 -19.01 3.89 19.37
C ARG A 121 -20.05 4.41 18.38
N THR A 122 -21.19 3.74 18.28
CA THR A 122 -22.39 4.29 17.63
C THR A 122 -23.01 5.39 18.52
N PRO A 123 -23.44 6.53 17.96
CA PRO A 123 -24.29 7.48 18.66
C PRO A 123 -25.72 6.93 18.69
N ASP A 124 -26.03 6.09 19.66
CA ASP A 124 -27.40 5.60 19.85
C ASP A 124 -27.75 5.62 21.34
N ASP A 125 -27.94 6.83 21.86
CA ASP A 125 -28.38 7.05 23.24
C ASP A 125 -29.33 8.25 23.34
N ASN A 126 -30.33 8.32 22.43
CA ASN A 126 -31.40 9.29 22.58
C ASN A 126 -32.77 8.75 22.19
N HIS A 127 -33.15 7.62 22.80
CA HIS A 127 -34.56 7.24 22.91
C HIS A 127 -34.82 6.45 24.19
N ARG A 128 -35.10 7.14 25.30
CA ARG A 128 -36.13 6.72 26.26
C ARG A 128 -36.46 7.74 27.36
N ILE A 129 -37.74 8.13 27.36
CA ILE A 129 -38.63 8.43 28.48
C ILE A 129 -38.48 9.78 29.19
N ARG A 130 -39.53 10.61 29.04
CA ARG A 130 -40.31 11.15 30.17
C ARG A 130 -41.71 11.55 29.70
N SER A 131 -42.67 10.67 30.00
CA SER A 131 -44.09 10.99 30.11
C SER A 131 -44.33 11.79 31.40
N SER A 132 -45.12 12.86 31.29
CA SER A 132 -46.02 13.56 32.22
C SER A 132 -45.78 13.57 33.74
N PRO A 133 -46.22 14.64 34.42
CA PRO A 133 -47.62 14.69 34.86
C PRO A 133 -48.47 15.74 34.14
#